data_AF-A0A838VF29-F1
#
_entry.id   AF-A0A838VF29-F1
#
_cell.length_a   1.000
_cell.length_b   1.000
_cell.length_c   1.000
_cell.angle_alpha   90.00
_cell.angle_beta   90.00
_cell.angle_gamma   90.00
#
_symmetry.space_group_name_H-M   'P 1'
#
loop_
_entity.id
_entity.type
_entity.pdbx_description
1 polymer ?
#
loop_
_entity_poly.entity_id
_entity_poly.type
_entity_poly.pdbx_seq_one_letter_code
_entity_poly.pdbx_strand_id
1 'polypeptide(L)'
;MKQNETADQKSPLLYTGIEKIRTMIEGFDDISHGGLPVGRTTLVSGTSGTGKTLFSVQFLYLGITRFDEPGVFVTFEESPSDIIKNALSFGWDLQHLIDEGKFFILDASPDPEGQNVIGDFDLSALIARLQYNIEKYKAKRVSIDSITAIFQQYEAVGVVRREIFRLVARLKQLEVTTIITTERKEEYGPVACFGVEEFVSDNVVIVRNVLEGERRRRTMEILKLRGTTHMKGEYPFTMTNQGINIFPLGAMRLTQRSSNVRVSSGVKTLDEMCGGGFFKDSIILATGATGTGKTLLVSKFIETACLNHERAILFAYEESRAQLSRNAQSWGIDFEKLEHLGLLKIICTYPESTGLEDHLQIIKSEISDFKPSRIAIDSLSAMARGVSNNAFRQFVIGVTAYAKQEEITGFFTNTSAQFMGSNSITDSHISTITDTIIMLHYVEIRGEMSRAINVFKMRGSWHDKGIREYIINADGPEIKDSFHNYERIISGSPNRVGVNEKAELSRIVQSFQDNTSSDV
;
A
#
# COMPACT_ATOMS: atom_id res chain seq x y z
N MET A 1 -26.96 20.37 64.20
CA MET A 1 -26.63 21.27 63.07
C MET A 1 -25.44 20.70 62.30
N LYS A 2 -25.71 20.02 61.19
CA LYS A 2 -24.80 19.95 60.03
C LYS A 2 -25.66 19.47 58.87
N GLN A 3 -25.78 20.34 57.88
CA GLN A 3 -26.67 20.27 56.73
C GLN A 3 -26.17 19.23 55.72
N ASN A 4 -27.13 18.67 55.00
CA ASN A 4 -26.96 17.83 53.82
C ASN A 4 -26.24 18.60 52.71
N GLU A 5 -25.12 18.06 52.23
CA GLU A 5 -24.62 18.31 50.88
C GLU A 5 -24.99 17.11 50.01
N THR A 6 -26.14 17.21 49.35
CA THR A 6 -26.47 16.37 48.20
C THR A 6 -25.57 16.81 47.04
N ALA A 7 -24.52 16.03 46.78
CA ALA A 7 -23.72 16.14 45.57
C ALA A 7 -24.59 15.77 44.36
N ASP A 8 -24.99 16.80 43.62
CA ASP A 8 -25.70 16.75 42.36
C ASP A 8 -24.79 16.09 41.32
N GLN A 9 -24.88 14.76 41.18
CA GLN A 9 -24.22 13.99 40.11
C GLN A 9 -24.86 14.34 38.76
N LYS A 10 -24.44 15.48 38.18
CA LYS A 10 -24.67 15.75 36.77
C LYS A 10 -23.87 14.72 35.96
N SER A 11 -24.59 13.75 35.41
CA SER A 11 -24.13 12.90 34.32
C SER A 11 -23.41 13.75 33.26
N PRO A 12 -22.20 13.40 32.82
CA PRO A 12 -21.54 14.15 31.76
C PRO A 12 -22.45 14.11 30.53
N LEU A 13 -22.84 15.29 30.04
CA LEU A 13 -23.50 15.45 28.75
C LEU A 13 -22.61 14.74 27.72
N LEU A 14 -23.04 13.57 27.24
CA LEU A 14 -22.48 12.94 26.07
C LEU A 14 -22.70 13.92 24.92
N TYR A 15 -21.68 14.69 24.58
CA TYR A 15 -21.69 15.52 23.38
C TYR A 15 -21.83 14.56 22.20
N THR A 16 -23.06 14.36 21.72
CA THR A 16 -23.35 13.50 20.58
C THR A 16 -22.88 14.24 19.33
N GLY A 17 -21.62 14.00 18.94
CA GLY A 17 -21.10 14.37 17.63
C GLY A 17 -21.93 13.71 16.52
N ILE A 18 -21.69 14.14 15.28
CA ILE A 18 -22.37 13.53 14.13
C ILE A 18 -21.90 12.07 13.99
N GLU A 19 -22.86 11.15 14.05
CA GLU A 19 -22.65 9.73 13.85
C GLU A 19 -22.26 9.42 12.40
N LYS A 20 -21.46 8.37 12.20
CA LYS A 20 -21.03 7.90 10.89
C LYS A 20 -21.42 6.45 10.67
N ILE A 21 -21.82 6.13 9.44
CA ILE A 21 -22.11 4.80 8.95
C ILE A 21 -20.89 4.25 8.22
N ARG A 22 -20.47 3.04 8.60
CA ARG A 22 -19.33 2.37 7.98
C ARG A 22 -19.64 1.96 6.54
N THR A 23 -18.74 2.31 5.61
CA THR A 23 -18.88 1.89 4.21
C THR A 23 -18.36 0.48 3.99
N MET A 24 -17.43 0.02 4.84
CA MET A 24 -16.68 -1.24 4.69
C MET A 24 -15.83 -1.32 3.41
N ILE A 25 -15.70 -0.22 2.67
CA ILE A 25 -14.75 -0.09 1.56
C ILE A 25 -13.35 0.01 2.20
N GLU A 26 -12.44 -0.88 1.79
CA GLU A 26 -11.10 -0.98 2.40
C GLU A 26 -10.38 0.37 2.33
N GLY A 27 -9.89 0.83 3.48
CA GLY A 27 -9.22 2.12 3.65
C GLY A 27 -10.14 3.34 3.69
N PHE A 28 -11.39 3.27 3.20
CA PHE A 28 -12.29 4.43 3.19
C PHE A 28 -12.72 4.82 4.61
N ASP A 29 -13.10 3.85 5.42
CA ASP A 29 -13.50 4.08 6.81
C ASP A 29 -12.34 4.68 7.64
N ASP A 30 -11.09 4.36 7.30
CA ASP A 30 -9.90 4.94 7.93
C ASP A 30 -9.73 6.41 7.53
N ILE A 31 -9.73 6.74 6.23
CA ILE A 31 -9.57 8.13 5.78
C ILE A 31 -10.73 9.03 6.22
N SER A 32 -11.92 8.45 6.34
CA SER A 32 -13.12 9.16 6.77
C SER A 32 -13.28 9.17 8.29
N HIS A 33 -12.41 8.53 9.08
CA HIS A 33 -12.54 8.36 10.53
C HIS A 33 -13.93 7.81 10.94
N GLY A 34 -14.31 6.65 10.41
CA GLY A 34 -15.51 5.90 10.80
C GLY A 34 -16.62 5.82 9.75
N GLY A 35 -16.40 6.31 8.53
CA GLY A 35 -17.35 6.20 7.42
C GLY A 35 -18.07 7.51 7.06
N LEU A 36 -19.26 7.40 6.46
CA LEU A 36 -20.04 8.54 5.98
C LEU A 36 -20.99 9.07 7.06
N PRO A 37 -21.15 10.40 7.23
CA PRO A 37 -22.14 10.96 8.17
C PRO A 37 -23.57 10.45 7.94
N VAL A 38 -24.20 9.92 8.99
CA VAL A 38 -25.56 9.36 8.95
C VAL A 38 -26.59 10.43 8.56
N GLY A 39 -27.55 10.08 7.70
CA GLY A 39 -28.67 10.94 7.33
C GLY A 39 -28.27 12.15 6.47
N ARG A 40 -27.06 12.12 5.90
CA ARG A 40 -26.53 13.20 5.06
C ARG A 40 -26.14 12.70 3.68
N THR A 41 -26.03 13.65 2.78
CA THR A 41 -25.60 13.42 1.40
C THR A 41 -24.10 13.65 1.24
N THR A 42 -23.46 12.68 0.60
CA THR A 42 -22.06 12.73 0.17
C THR A 42 -22.00 12.79 -1.34
N LEU A 43 -21.40 13.87 -1.85
CA LEU A 43 -21.10 14.01 -3.26
C LEU A 43 -19.81 13.25 -3.59
N VAL A 44 -19.84 12.37 -4.58
CA VAL A 44 -18.67 11.66 -5.11
C VAL A 44 -18.43 12.16 -6.53
N SER A 45 -17.35 12.92 -6.69
CA SER A 45 -17.08 13.63 -7.94
C SER A 45 -15.79 13.17 -8.61
N GLY A 46 -15.80 13.03 -9.93
CA GLY A 46 -14.63 12.58 -10.69
C GLY A 46 -14.84 12.58 -12.19
N THR A 47 -13.74 12.57 -12.93
CA THR A 47 -13.73 12.40 -14.40
C THR A 47 -14.22 11.01 -14.80
N SER A 48 -14.34 10.75 -16.11
CA SER A 48 -14.73 9.44 -16.62
C SER A 48 -13.75 8.34 -16.19
N GLY A 49 -14.26 7.14 -15.87
CA GLY A 49 -13.44 5.98 -15.51
C GLY A 49 -12.75 6.02 -14.14
N THR A 50 -13.16 6.95 -13.26
CA THR A 50 -12.61 7.09 -11.89
C THR A 50 -13.22 6.15 -10.86
N GLY A 51 -14.26 5.39 -11.19
CA GLY A 51 -14.88 4.43 -10.25
C GLY A 51 -16.04 4.98 -9.41
N LYS A 52 -16.69 6.07 -9.83
CA LYS A 52 -17.85 6.66 -9.14
C LYS A 52 -19.01 5.68 -8.93
N THR A 53 -19.46 5.06 -10.02
CA THR A 53 -20.50 4.01 -10.03
C THR A 53 -20.12 2.84 -9.14
N LEU A 54 -18.86 2.38 -9.23
CA LEU A 54 -18.35 1.30 -8.40
C LEU A 54 -18.42 1.65 -6.91
N PHE A 55 -18.00 2.86 -6.52
CA PHE A 55 -18.09 3.33 -5.13
C PHE A 55 -19.53 3.34 -4.63
N SER A 56 -20.45 3.83 -5.46
CA SER A 56 -21.89 3.90 -5.18
C SER A 56 -22.54 2.51 -5.01
N VAL A 57 -22.22 1.56 -5.88
CA VAL A 57 -22.73 0.18 -5.81
C VAL A 57 -22.11 -0.56 -4.62
N GLN A 58 -20.80 -0.45 -4.44
CA GLN A 58 -20.08 -1.11 -3.34
C GLN A 58 -20.57 -0.63 -1.97
N PHE A 59 -20.89 0.65 -1.82
CA PHE A 59 -21.48 1.20 -0.59
C PHE A 59 -22.81 0.55 -0.20
N LEU A 60 -23.70 0.32 -1.17
CA LEU A 60 -24.99 -0.33 -0.94
C LEU A 60 -24.80 -1.83 -0.71
N TYR A 61 -24.02 -2.49 -1.57
CA TYR A 61 -23.76 -3.93 -1.47
C TYR A 61 -23.16 -4.33 -0.13
N LEU A 62 -22.15 -3.59 0.35
CA LEU A 62 -21.54 -3.84 1.65
C LEU A 62 -22.46 -3.45 2.81
N GLY A 63 -23.36 -2.48 2.63
CA GLY A 63 -24.41 -2.19 3.60
C GLY A 63 -25.33 -3.37 3.85
N ILE A 64 -25.82 -3.96 2.78
CA ILE A 64 -26.72 -5.12 2.84
C ILE A 64 -25.97 -6.34 3.39
N THR A 65 -24.82 -6.68 2.81
CA THR A 65 -24.11 -7.92 3.16
C THR A 65 -23.42 -7.91 4.52
N ARG A 66 -23.08 -6.73 5.08
CA ARG A 66 -22.39 -6.63 6.38
C ARG A 66 -23.30 -6.20 7.53
N PHE A 67 -24.38 -5.47 7.23
CA PHE A 67 -25.23 -4.87 8.27
C PHE A 67 -26.73 -5.13 8.06
N ASP A 68 -27.13 -5.85 7.01
CA ASP A 68 -28.54 -6.05 6.64
C ASP A 68 -29.30 -4.73 6.45
N GLU A 69 -28.60 -3.72 5.92
CA GLU A 69 -29.16 -2.39 5.68
C GLU A 69 -29.63 -2.26 4.22
N PRO A 70 -30.95 -2.22 3.93
CA PRO A 70 -31.45 -2.19 2.57
C PRO A 70 -31.03 -0.92 1.81
N GLY A 71 -30.81 -1.08 0.50
CA GLY A 71 -30.26 -0.06 -0.37
C GLY A 71 -31.15 0.25 -1.57
N VAL A 72 -31.26 1.54 -1.92
CA VAL A 72 -31.88 1.99 -3.18
C VAL A 72 -30.80 2.60 -4.07
N PHE A 73 -30.68 2.08 -5.28
CA PHE A 73 -29.81 2.62 -6.33
C PHE A 73 -30.66 3.33 -7.37
N VAL A 74 -30.36 4.58 -7.70
CA VAL A 74 -31.01 5.33 -8.78
C VAL A 74 -30.03 5.47 -9.92
N THR A 75 -30.45 5.06 -11.12
CA THR A 75 -29.66 5.21 -12.34
C THR A 75 -30.30 6.19 -13.32
N PHE A 76 -29.50 7.02 -13.97
CA PHE A 76 -29.94 7.97 -15.00
C PHE A 76 -29.39 7.67 -16.40
N GLU A 77 -28.40 6.79 -16.50
CA GLU A 77 -27.72 6.51 -17.78
C GLU A 77 -27.61 5.00 -18.02
N GLU A 78 -27.03 4.25 -17.08
CA GLU A 78 -26.86 2.80 -17.21
C GLU A 78 -28.18 2.05 -16.96
N SER A 79 -28.49 1.06 -17.79
CA SER A 79 -29.68 0.24 -17.58
C SER A 79 -29.55 -0.61 -16.30
N PRO A 80 -30.66 -0.94 -15.61
CA PRO A 80 -30.63 -1.84 -14.46
C PRO A 80 -29.93 -3.19 -14.74
N SER A 81 -30.13 -3.73 -15.95
CA SER A 81 -29.49 -4.97 -16.39
C SER A 81 -27.96 -4.85 -16.49
N ASP A 82 -27.45 -3.71 -16.97
CA ASP A 82 -26.01 -3.48 -17.08
C ASP A 82 -25.37 -3.31 -15.71
N ILE A 83 -26.03 -2.62 -14.77
CA ILE A 83 -25.56 -2.48 -13.39
C ILE A 83 -25.39 -3.85 -12.73
N ILE A 84 -26.39 -4.73 -12.86
CA ILE A 84 -26.33 -6.10 -12.32
C ILE A 84 -25.19 -6.88 -12.98
N LYS A 85 -25.08 -6.82 -14.30
CA LYS A 85 -24.04 -7.52 -15.06
C LYS A 85 -22.63 -7.03 -14.72
N ASN A 86 -22.44 -5.73 -14.56
CA ASN A 86 -21.17 -5.12 -14.20
C ASN A 86 -20.76 -5.54 -12.78
N ALA A 87 -21.71 -5.56 -11.84
CA ALA A 87 -21.47 -5.98 -10.46
C ALA A 87 -21.05 -7.46 -10.33
N LEU A 88 -21.53 -8.35 -11.21
CA LEU A 88 -21.08 -9.75 -11.25
C LEU A 88 -19.58 -9.89 -11.50
N SER A 89 -18.93 -8.90 -12.15
CA SER A 89 -17.47 -8.91 -12.35
C SER A 89 -16.68 -8.85 -11.04
N PHE A 90 -17.31 -8.39 -9.96
CA PHE A 90 -16.76 -8.35 -8.61
C PHE A 90 -17.27 -9.50 -7.73
N GLY A 91 -17.98 -10.47 -8.31
CA GLY A 91 -18.64 -11.55 -7.59
C GLY A 91 -19.85 -11.10 -6.77
N TRP A 92 -20.47 -9.95 -7.11
CA TRP A 92 -21.63 -9.42 -6.40
C TRP A 92 -22.92 -9.78 -7.14
N ASP A 93 -23.68 -10.70 -6.56
CA ASP A 93 -25.00 -11.08 -7.09
C ASP A 93 -26.07 -10.08 -6.64
N LEU A 94 -26.19 -8.97 -7.38
CA LEU A 94 -27.23 -7.97 -7.10
C LEU A 94 -28.63 -8.48 -7.41
N GLN A 95 -28.78 -9.42 -8.35
CA GLN A 95 -30.09 -9.99 -8.68
C GLN A 95 -30.66 -10.73 -7.48
N HIS A 96 -29.84 -11.53 -6.80
CA HIS A 96 -30.25 -12.20 -5.57
C HIS A 96 -30.71 -11.21 -4.49
N LEU A 97 -30.01 -10.10 -4.30
CA LEU A 97 -30.41 -9.06 -3.33
C LEU A 97 -31.70 -8.32 -3.73
N ILE A 98 -31.97 -8.20 -5.03
CA ILE A 98 -33.23 -7.66 -5.56
C ILE A 98 -34.38 -8.63 -5.27
N ASP A 99 -34.18 -9.91 -5.52
CA ASP A 99 -35.19 -10.95 -5.30
C ASP A 99 -35.55 -11.08 -3.80
N GLU A 100 -34.58 -10.85 -2.91
CA GLU A 100 -34.80 -10.75 -1.46
C GLU A 100 -35.46 -9.45 -1.00
N GLY A 101 -35.62 -8.46 -1.90
CA GLY A 101 -36.16 -7.14 -1.58
C GLY A 101 -35.23 -6.28 -0.72
N LYS A 102 -33.93 -6.57 -0.68
CA LYS A 102 -32.92 -5.80 0.06
C LYS A 102 -32.24 -4.73 -0.79
N PHE A 103 -32.21 -4.92 -2.10
CA PHE A 103 -31.67 -3.97 -3.07
C PHE A 103 -32.74 -3.60 -4.09
N PHE A 104 -32.88 -2.32 -4.39
CA PHE A 104 -33.83 -1.86 -5.41
C PHE A 104 -33.17 -0.89 -6.37
N ILE A 105 -33.31 -1.15 -7.68
CA ILE A 105 -32.84 -0.24 -8.73
C ILE A 105 -34.04 0.58 -9.23
N LEU A 106 -33.98 1.89 -9.02
CA LEU A 106 -34.88 2.86 -9.62
C LEU A 106 -34.30 3.33 -10.95
N ASP A 107 -34.89 2.86 -12.04
CA ASP A 107 -34.57 3.36 -13.37
C ASP A 107 -35.21 4.74 -13.58
N ALA A 108 -34.36 5.74 -13.71
CA ALA A 108 -34.69 7.12 -14.05
C ALA A 108 -33.99 7.57 -15.34
N SER A 109 -33.48 6.62 -16.14
CA SER A 109 -32.91 6.92 -17.45
C SER A 109 -34.00 7.46 -18.41
N PRO A 110 -33.65 8.44 -19.27
CA PRO A 110 -34.57 8.91 -20.30
C PRO A 110 -34.92 7.79 -21.29
N ASP A 111 -36.17 7.74 -21.74
CA ASP A 111 -36.58 6.84 -22.82
C ASP A 111 -35.82 7.19 -24.12
N PRO A 112 -35.13 6.22 -24.78
CA PRO A 112 -34.45 6.44 -26.05
C PRO A 112 -35.32 7.03 -27.16
N GLU A 113 -36.64 6.82 -27.12
CA GLU A 113 -37.57 7.39 -28.12
C GLU A 113 -37.85 8.89 -27.91
N GLY A 114 -37.36 9.47 -26.81
CA GLY A 114 -37.32 10.91 -26.58
C GLY A 114 -38.70 11.55 -26.45
N GLN A 115 -39.16 11.79 -25.21
CA GLN A 115 -40.21 12.78 -24.99
C GLN A 115 -39.57 14.16 -24.80
N ASN A 116 -39.87 15.09 -25.71
CA ASN A 116 -39.59 16.50 -25.48
C ASN A 116 -40.37 16.96 -24.24
N VAL A 117 -39.70 17.08 -23.10
CA VAL A 117 -40.30 17.60 -21.88
C VAL A 117 -40.55 19.10 -22.08
N ILE A 118 -41.77 19.45 -22.46
CA ILE A 118 -42.25 20.83 -22.50
C ILE A 118 -42.59 21.24 -21.07
N GLY A 119 -41.67 21.93 -20.38
CA GLY A 119 -41.90 22.46 -19.03
C GLY A 119 -40.62 22.87 -18.30
N ASP A 120 -40.80 23.55 -17.16
CA ASP A 120 -39.70 23.81 -16.23
C ASP A 120 -39.20 22.47 -15.65
N PHE A 121 -37.88 22.33 -15.57
CA PHE A 121 -37.24 21.16 -14.99
C PHE A 121 -37.63 20.97 -13.51
N ASP A 122 -38.28 19.84 -13.18
CA ASP A 122 -38.78 19.54 -11.84
C ASP A 122 -38.42 18.11 -11.37
N LEU A 123 -37.62 18.03 -10.30
CA LEU A 123 -37.26 16.75 -9.66
C LEU A 123 -38.38 16.17 -8.78
N SER A 124 -39.54 16.82 -8.64
CA SER A 124 -40.58 16.39 -7.69
C SER A 124 -41.10 14.97 -7.96
N ALA A 125 -41.29 14.58 -9.22
CA ALA A 125 -41.74 13.23 -9.57
C ALA A 125 -40.69 12.17 -9.19
N LEU A 126 -39.41 12.45 -9.43
CA LEU A 126 -38.31 11.58 -9.00
C LEU A 126 -38.25 11.47 -7.48
N ILE A 127 -38.33 12.59 -6.77
CA ILE A 127 -38.32 12.63 -5.30
C ILE A 127 -39.48 11.80 -4.73
N ALA A 128 -40.68 11.90 -5.32
CA ALA A 128 -41.82 11.10 -4.89
C ALA A 128 -41.61 9.59 -5.13
N ARG A 129 -41.08 9.19 -6.29
CA ARG A 129 -40.69 7.80 -6.59
C ARG A 129 -39.61 7.30 -5.62
N LEU A 130 -38.62 8.13 -5.33
CA LEU A 130 -37.56 7.82 -4.37
C LEU A 130 -38.12 7.61 -2.97
N GLN A 131 -38.95 8.53 -2.49
CA GLN A 131 -39.59 8.45 -1.17
C GLN A 131 -40.41 7.16 -1.04
N TYR A 132 -41.25 6.86 -2.03
CA TYR A 132 -42.04 5.63 -2.04
C TYR A 132 -41.17 4.37 -1.92
N ASN A 133 -40.06 4.30 -2.68
CA ASN A 133 -39.19 3.12 -2.65
C ASN A 133 -38.35 3.05 -1.36
N ILE A 134 -37.88 4.18 -0.83
CA ILE A 134 -37.20 4.23 0.47
C ILE A 134 -38.11 3.70 1.57
N GLU A 135 -39.37 4.13 1.61
CA GLU A 135 -40.36 3.69 2.59
C GLU A 135 -40.73 2.20 2.38
N LYS A 136 -41.00 1.79 1.14
CA LYS A 136 -41.38 0.40 0.79
C LYS A 136 -40.32 -0.61 1.20
N TYR A 137 -39.05 -0.34 0.88
CA TYR A 137 -37.93 -1.24 1.17
C TYR A 137 -37.23 -0.93 2.50
N LYS A 138 -37.71 0.06 3.26
CA LYS A 138 -37.10 0.53 4.52
C LYS A 138 -35.60 0.84 4.35
N ALA A 139 -35.26 1.46 3.23
CA ALA A 139 -33.88 1.69 2.85
C ALA A 139 -33.16 2.60 3.85
N LYS A 140 -31.92 2.24 4.19
CA LYS A 140 -31.03 3.05 5.04
C LYS A 140 -29.98 3.78 4.22
N ARG A 141 -29.64 3.22 3.05
CA ARG A 141 -28.62 3.72 2.14
C ARG A 141 -29.22 4.00 0.77
N VAL A 142 -28.83 5.12 0.18
CA VAL A 142 -29.26 5.50 -1.17
C VAL A 142 -28.03 5.89 -1.99
N SER A 143 -27.95 5.42 -3.23
CA SER A 143 -26.94 5.87 -4.19
C SER A 143 -27.64 6.39 -5.44
N ILE A 144 -27.21 7.55 -5.96
CA ILE A 144 -27.81 8.23 -7.11
C ILE A 144 -26.70 8.45 -8.15
N ASP A 145 -26.82 7.81 -9.32
CA ASP A 145 -25.77 7.74 -10.35
C ASP A 145 -26.29 7.97 -11.79
N SER A 146 -25.88 8.97 -12.55
CA SER A 146 -25.24 10.22 -12.14
C SER A 146 -26.24 11.37 -12.19
N ILE A 147 -26.14 12.32 -11.25
CA ILE A 147 -27.03 13.49 -11.28
C ILE A 147 -26.69 14.44 -12.42
N THR A 148 -25.48 14.35 -12.98
CA THR A 148 -24.99 15.20 -14.07
C THR A 148 -25.81 15.01 -15.34
N ALA A 149 -26.17 13.77 -15.67
CA ALA A 149 -26.97 13.41 -16.85
C ALA A 149 -28.27 14.24 -16.96
N ILE A 150 -28.90 14.46 -15.81
CA ILE A 150 -30.16 15.19 -15.70
C ILE A 150 -30.00 16.68 -16.06
N PHE A 151 -28.86 17.27 -15.71
CA PHE A 151 -28.64 18.71 -15.84
C PHE A 151 -27.97 19.11 -17.16
N GLN A 152 -27.47 18.16 -17.96
CA GLN A 152 -26.85 18.45 -19.26
C GLN A 152 -27.84 19.07 -20.27
N GLN A 153 -29.15 18.90 -20.05
CA GLN A 153 -30.18 19.44 -20.93
C GLN A 153 -30.45 20.95 -20.75
N TYR A 154 -29.85 21.61 -19.74
CA TYR A 154 -30.19 22.99 -19.39
C TYR A 154 -28.97 23.86 -19.03
N GLU A 155 -28.98 25.12 -19.46
CA GLU A 155 -27.82 26.04 -19.34
C GLU A 155 -27.80 26.87 -18.03
N ALA A 156 -28.90 26.92 -17.27
CA ALA A 156 -29.04 27.84 -16.13
C ALA A 156 -28.57 27.24 -14.79
N VAL A 157 -27.34 27.58 -14.37
CA VAL A 157 -26.71 27.17 -13.09
C VAL A 157 -27.60 27.40 -11.85
N GLY A 158 -28.42 28.45 -11.84
CA GLY A 158 -29.33 28.76 -10.73
C GLY A 158 -30.41 27.70 -10.51
N VAL A 159 -30.92 27.11 -11.60
CA VAL A 159 -31.93 26.04 -11.55
C VAL A 159 -31.31 24.77 -10.98
N VAL A 160 -30.12 24.39 -11.48
CA VAL A 160 -29.35 23.23 -11.00
C VAL A 160 -29.14 23.31 -9.49
N ARG A 161 -28.67 24.46 -8.98
CA ARG A 161 -28.45 24.66 -7.55
C ARG A 161 -29.72 24.47 -6.72
N ARG A 162 -30.85 25.02 -7.18
CA ARG A 162 -32.14 24.92 -6.48
C ARG A 162 -32.64 23.48 -6.42
N GLU A 163 -32.54 22.75 -7.53
CA GLU A 163 -33.03 21.38 -7.62
C GLU A 163 -32.16 20.39 -6.84
N ILE A 164 -30.82 20.52 -6.89
CA ILE A 164 -29.93 19.72 -6.04
C ILE A 164 -30.20 20.01 -4.56
N PHE A 165 -30.41 21.28 -4.18
CA PHE A 165 -30.72 21.64 -2.80
C PHE A 165 -32.04 21.02 -2.35
N ARG A 166 -33.07 21.06 -3.20
CA ARG A 166 -34.36 20.43 -2.92
C ARG A 166 -34.21 18.93 -2.72
N LEU A 167 -33.49 18.23 -3.60
CA LEU A 167 -33.22 16.80 -3.50
C LEU A 167 -32.49 16.45 -2.19
N VAL A 168 -31.38 17.14 -1.89
CA VAL A 168 -30.59 16.92 -0.66
C VAL A 168 -31.43 17.18 0.59
N ALA A 169 -32.22 18.26 0.62
CA ALA A 169 -33.08 18.58 1.74
C ALA A 169 -34.15 17.50 1.98
N ARG A 170 -34.73 16.94 0.92
CA ARG A 170 -35.73 15.86 1.01
C ARG A 170 -35.11 14.55 1.48
N LEU A 171 -33.96 14.14 0.94
CA LEU A 171 -33.25 12.94 1.39
C LEU A 171 -32.83 13.05 2.87
N LYS A 172 -32.44 14.25 3.31
CA LYS A 172 -32.13 14.53 4.71
C LYS A 172 -33.34 14.41 5.63
N GLN A 173 -34.53 14.83 5.17
CA GLN A 173 -35.78 14.66 5.92
C GLN A 173 -36.19 13.19 6.05
N LEU A 174 -35.81 12.34 5.09
CA LEU A 174 -36.03 10.90 5.13
C LEU A 174 -34.98 10.16 5.99
N GLU A 175 -34.01 10.86 6.58
CA GLU A 175 -32.96 10.31 7.44
C GLU A 175 -32.13 9.18 6.78
N VAL A 176 -32.03 9.19 5.45
CA VAL A 176 -31.23 8.22 4.69
C VAL A 176 -29.82 8.74 4.43
N THR A 177 -28.83 7.84 4.46
CA THR A 177 -27.45 8.20 4.09
C THR A 177 -27.27 8.04 2.58
N THR A 178 -26.94 9.14 1.90
CA THR A 178 -26.99 9.18 0.43
C THR A 178 -25.61 9.41 -0.18
N ILE A 179 -25.27 8.67 -1.24
CA ILE A 179 -24.21 9.02 -2.19
C ILE A 179 -24.85 9.60 -3.46
N ILE A 180 -24.34 10.74 -3.92
CA ILE A 180 -24.69 11.29 -5.23
C ILE A 180 -23.39 11.37 -6.05
N THR A 181 -23.38 10.80 -7.26
CA THR A 181 -22.24 10.93 -8.15
C THR A 181 -22.41 12.14 -9.08
N THR A 182 -21.28 12.77 -9.42
CA THR A 182 -21.24 13.84 -10.42
C THR A 182 -19.95 13.74 -11.24
N GLU A 183 -20.01 14.22 -12.47
CA GLU A 183 -18.89 14.21 -13.40
C GLU A 183 -18.06 15.49 -13.36
N ARG A 184 -16.79 15.35 -13.77
CA ARG A 184 -15.83 16.45 -13.94
C ARG A 184 -15.22 16.37 -15.33
N LYS A 185 -14.88 17.53 -15.89
CA LYS A 185 -14.18 17.63 -17.18
C LYS A 185 -12.67 17.53 -17.05
N GLU A 186 -12.12 17.99 -15.93
CA GLU A 186 -10.68 18.05 -15.69
C GLU A 186 -10.34 17.43 -14.33
N GLU A 187 -9.19 16.76 -14.24
CA GLU A 187 -8.75 16.10 -13.01
C GLU A 187 -8.54 17.10 -11.87
N TYR A 188 -7.91 18.25 -12.15
CA TYR A 188 -7.58 19.30 -11.18
C TYR A 188 -8.36 20.61 -11.38
N GLY A 189 -9.46 20.57 -12.13
CA GLY A 189 -10.36 21.70 -12.33
C GLY A 189 -11.41 21.85 -11.22
N PRO A 190 -12.56 22.47 -11.50
CA PRO A 190 -13.70 22.58 -10.58
C PRO A 190 -14.12 21.23 -9.97
N VAL A 191 -14.67 21.24 -8.76
CA VAL A 191 -15.03 19.99 -8.06
C VAL A 191 -16.16 19.26 -8.77
N ALA A 192 -17.08 19.95 -9.44
CA ALA A 192 -18.15 19.36 -10.23
C ALA A 192 -18.41 20.18 -11.51
N CYS A 193 -19.19 19.63 -12.44
CA CYS A 193 -19.42 20.23 -13.76
C CYS A 193 -20.02 21.65 -13.70
N PHE A 194 -20.93 21.92 -12.75
CA PHE A 194 -21.63 23.22 -12.66
C PHE A 194 -21.10 24.13 -11.54
N GLY A 195 -20.14 23.66 -10.73
CA GLY A 195 -19.50 24.44 -9.66
C GLY A 195 -20.45 24.86 -8.51
N VAL A 196 -21.62 24.23 -8.40
CA VAL A 196 -22.62 24.52 -7.35
C VAL A 196 -22.87 23.34 -6.42
N GLU A 197 -22.64 22.13 -6.93
CA GLU A 197 -22.91 20.84 -6.30
C GLU A 197 -22.10 20.68 -5.00
N GLU A 198 -20.85 21.12 -5.02
CA GLU A 198 -19.94 21.10 -3.88
C GLU A 198 -20.43 21.96 -2.71
N PHE A 199 -21.11 23.08 -2.97
CA PHE A 199 -21.60 23.99 -1.92
C PHE A 199 -22.90 23.50 -1.30
N VAL A 200 -23.75 22.86 -2.11
CA VAL A 200 -25.01 22.29 -1.67
C VAL A 200 -24.80 21.04 -0.83
N SER A 201 -23.82 20.22 -1.20
CA SER A 201 -23.54 18.94 -0.52
C SER A 201 -22.92 19.13 0.86
N ASP A 202 -23.36 18.31 1.83
CA ASP A 202 -22.82 18.32 3.18
C ASP A 202 -21.39 17.74 3.22
N ASN A 203 -21.15 16.68 2.43
CA ASN A 203 -19.88 16.01 2.33
C ASN A 203 -19.44 15.92 0.87
N VAL A 204 -18.13 15.97 0.62
CA VAL A 204 -17.56 15.90 -0.74
C VAL A 204 -16.35 14.98 -0.74
N VAL A 205 -16.39 14.00 -1.63
CA VAL A 205 -15.31 13.07 -1.98
C VAL A 205 -14.97 13.29 -3.44
N ILE A 206 -13.68 13.38 -3.74
CA ILE A 206 -13.15 13.54 -5.08
C ILE A 206 -12.38 12.27 -5.44
N VAL A 207 -12.71 11.67 -6.57
CA VAL A 207 -11.95 10.57 -7.19
C VAL A 207 -11.29 11.08 -8.46
N ARG A 208 -9.99 10.84 -8.60
CA ARG A 208 -9.16 11.31 -9.71
C ARG A 208 -8.50 10.15 -10.42
N ASN A 209 -8.21 10.33 -11.69
CA ASN A 209 -7.47 9.38 -12.54
C ASN A 209 -6.32 10.10 -13.25
N VAL A 210 -5.37 10.58 -12.45
CA VAL A 210 -4.30 11.49 -12.87
C VAL A 210 -3.37 10.78 -13.87
N LEU A 211 -3.07 11.44 -14.99
CA LEU A 211 -2.02 10.99 -15.91
C LEU A 211 -0.68 11.60 -15.48
N GLU A 212 0.22 10.77 -14.95
CA GLU A 212 1.59 11.15 -14.60
C GLU A 212 2.55 10.41 -15.54
N GLY A 213 3.23 11.14 -16.44
CA GLY A 213 3.99 10.54 -17.53
C GLY A 213 3.07 9.77 -18.47
N GLU A 214 3.30 8.46 -18.62
CA GLU A 214 2.47 7.57 -19.44
C GLU A 214 1.61 6.62 -18.59
N ARG A 215 1.51 6.87 -17.27
CA ARG A 215 0.78 6.02 -16.33
C ARG A 215 -0.41 6.75 -15.72
N ARG A 216 -1.48 6.00 -15.50
CA ARG A 216 -2.68 6.48 -14.78
C ARG A 216 -2.58 6.11 -13.32
N ARG A 217 -2.76 7.10 -12.46
CA ARG A 217 -2.77 6.97 -11.01
C ARG A 217 -4.13 7.36 -10.46
N ARG A 218 -4.80 6.43 -9.80
CA ARG A 218 -6.12 6.70 -9.19
C ARG A 218 -5.95 7.16 -7.75
N THR A 219 -6.59 8.28 -7.41
CA THR A 219 -6.54 8.83 -6.05
C THR A 219 -7.92 9.23 -5.56
N MET A 220 -8.14 9.11 -4.25
CA MET A 220 -9.34 9.52 -3.56
C MET A 220 -9.00 10.56 -2.49
N GLU A 221 -9.80 11.62 -2.44
CA GLU A 221 -9.65 12.72 -1.50
C GLU A 221 -11.01 13.01 -0.85
N ILE A 222 -11.04 13.13 0.48
CA ILE A 222 -12.19 13.70 1.16
C ILE A 222 -11.94 15.20 1.31
N LEU A 223 -12.66 16.02 0.53
CA LEU A 223 -12.51 17.47 0.58
C LEU A 223 -13.12 18.03 1.87
N LYS A 224 -14.33 17.57 2.21
CA LYS A 224 -15.02 17.97 3.45
C LYS A 224 -15.99 16.90 3.96
N LEU A 225 -16.08 16.77 5.28
CA LEU A 225 -17.22 16.20 5.99
C LEU A 225 -17.76 17.25 6.98
N ARG A 226 -18.93 17.83 6.73
CA ARG A 226 -19.44 18.91 7.60
C ARG A 226 -19.66 18.41 9.03
N GLY A 227 -18.93 18.99 9.99
CA GLY A 227 -19.08 18.73 11.42
C GLY A 227 -18.36 17.48 11.95
N THR A 228 -17.52 16.82 11.13
CA THR A 228 -16.64 15.74 11.61
C THR A 228 -15.24 15.90 11.04
N THR A 229 -14.27 15.20 11.64
CA THR A 229 -12.90 15.14 11.10
C THR A 229 -12.76 14.03 10.07
N HIS A 230 -11.74 14.16 9.24
CA HIS A 230 -11.28 13.17 8.26
C HIS A 230 -9.82 13.47 7.95
N MET A 231 -9.14 12.49 7.34
CA MET A 231 -7.81 12.69 6.81
C MET A 231 -7.84 13.61 5.58
N LYS A 232 -6.74 14.33 5.36
CA LYS A 232 -6.63 15.38 4.32
C LYS A 232 -5.65 14.96 3.24
N GLY A 233 -5.92 15.37 2.01
CA GLY A 233 -5.08 15.07 0.85
C GLY A 233 -5.54 13.82 0.09
N GLU A 234 -4.74 13.47 -0.90
CA GLU A 234 -5.02 12.37 -1.82
C GLU A 234 -4.44 11.05 -1.34
N TYR A 235 -5.25 10.00 -1.44
CA TYR A 235 -4.86 8.62 -1.11
C TYR A 235 -4.97 7.76 -2.37
N PRO A 236 -3.90 7.04 -2.76
CA PRO A 236 -3.97 6.16 -3.91
C PRO A 236 -4.93 5.00 -3.63
N PHE A 237 -5.64 4.55 -4.66
CA PHE A 237 -6.50 3.38 -4.58
C PHE A 237 -6.44 2.58 -5.88
N THR A 238 -6.73 1.29 -5.78
CA THR A 238 -6.83 0.38 -6.93
C THR A 238 -8.26 -0.18 -7.00
N MET A 239 -8.71 -0.52 -8.20
CA MET A 239 -9.94 -1.29 -8.41
C MET A 239 -9.55 -2.71 -8.76
N THR A 240 -9.97 -3.66 -7.93
CA THR A 240 -9.69 -5.09 -8.09
C THR A 240 -11.01 -5.84 -8.27
N ASN A 241 -10.94 -7.17 -8.40
CA ASN A 241 -12.14 -8.03 -8.39
C ASN A 241 -12.91 -7.97 -7.06
N GLN A 242 -12.38 -7.32 -6.01
CA GLN A 242 -13.05 -7.09 -4.73
C GLN A 242 -13.63 -5.66 -4.61
N GLY A 243 -13.56 -4.86 -5.69
CA GLY A 243 -14.00 -3.47 -5.72
C GLY A 243 -12.86 -2.49 -5.46
N ILE A 244 -13.19 -1.33 -4.89
CA ILE A 244 -12.26 -0.27 -4.53
C ILE A 244 -11.46 -0.66 -3.29
N ASN A 245 -10.14 -0.51 -3.36
CA ASN A 245 -9.21 -0.68 -2.26
C ASN A 245 -8.30 0.54 -2.12
N ILE A 246 -8.40 1.27 -1.00
CA ILE A 246 -7.66 2.52 -0.76
C ILE A 246 -6.48 2.23 0.16
N PHE A 247 -5.33 2.86 -0.11
CA PHE A 247 -4.12 2.72 0.70
C PHE A 247 -3.90 3.97 1.56
N PRO A 248 -4.43 4.01 2.80
CA PRO A 248 -4.21 5.14 3.71
C PRO A 248 -2.82 5.02 4.36
N LEU A 249 -1.75 5.17 3.57
CA LEU A 249 -0.37 5.02 4.05
C LEU A 249 -0.04 5.96 5.23
N GLY A 250 -0.69 7.14 5.28
CA GLY A 250 -0.58 8.06 6.40
C GLY A 250 -1.39 7.70 7.65
N ALA A 251 -2.34 6.76 7.55
CA ALA A 251 -3.14 6.28 8.69
C ALA A 251 -2.49 5.11 9.42
N MET A 252 -1.52 4.43 8.78
CA MET A 252 -0.81 3.31 9.38
C MET A 252 -0.13 3.77 10.67
N ARG A 253 -0.61 3.29 11.81
CA ARG A 253 -0.04 3.62 13.11
C ARG A 253 1.32 2.93 13.26
N LEU A 254 2.30 3.65 13.81
CA LEU A 254 3.58 3.07 14.24
C LEU A 254 3.43 2.28 15.55
N THR A 255 2.62 1.23 15.53
CA THR A 255 2.39 0.31 16.66
C THR A 255 2.77 -1.12 16.30
N GLN A 256 3.67 -1.30 15.33
CA GLN A 256 4.09 -2.64 14.90
C GLN A 256 4.73 -3.38 16.07
N ARG A 257 4.48 -4.69 16.13
CA ARG A 257 5.14 -5.57 17.09
C ARG A 257 6.63 -5.68 16.74
N SER A 258 7.45 -5.88 17.76
CA SER A 258 8.87 -6.13 17.59
C SER A 258 9.31 -7.13 18.65
N SER A 259 9.97 -8.19 18.20
CA SER A 259 10.53 -9.24 19.03
C SER A 259 12.05 -9.34 18.86
N ASN A 260 12.71 -9.92 19.86
CA ASN A 260 14.15 -10.25 19.80
C ASN A 260 14.41 -11.60 19.11
N VAL A 261 13.40 -12.18 18.44
CA VAL A 261 13.51 -13.47 17.76
C VAL A 261 14.45 -13.33 16.56
N ARG A 262 15.41 -14.25 16.46
CA ARG A 262 16.41 -14.27 15.39
C ARG A 262 16.03 -15.25 14.29
N VAL A 263 16.40 -14.90 13.06
CA VAL A 263 16.18 -15.68 11.84
C VAL A 263 17.49 -15.71 11.05
N SER A 264 17.87 -16.88 10.56
CA SER A 264 19.08 -17.05 9.76
C SER A 264 18.97 -16.39 8.39
N SER A 265 20.03 -15.72 7.96
CA SER A 265 20.22 -15.18 6.62
C SER A 265 20.47 -16.24 5.55
N GLY A 266 20.79 -17.47 5.96
CA GLY A 266 21.27 -18.54 5.09
C GLY A 266 22.78 -18.55 4.86
N VAL A 267 23.50 -17.58 5.40
CA VAL A 267 24.95 -17.50 5.36
C VAL A 267 25.46 -17.41 6.79
N LYS A 268 26.07 -18.49 7.28
CA LYS A 268 26.46 -18.62 8.70
C LYS A 268 27.36 -17.47 9.17
N THR A 269 28.38 -17.13 8.38
CA THR A 269 29.30 -16.03 8.69
C THR A 269 28.60 -14.67 8.68
N LEU A 270 27.58 -14.48 7.84
CA LEU A 270 26.75 -13.27 7.85
C LEU A 270 25.88 -13.21 9.11
N ASP A 271 25.35 -14.35 9.56
CA ASP A 271 24.61 -14.41 10.82
C ASP A 271 25.49 -14.03 12.01
N GLU A 272 26.74 -14.49 12.04
CA GLU A 272 27.74 -14.10 13.02
C GLU A 272 28.03 -12.59 12.94
N MET A 273 28.23 -12.05 11.73
CA MET A 273 28.38 -10.60 11.51
C MET A 273 27.16 -9.78 11.98
N CYS A 274 25.97 -10.38 11.99
CA CYS A 274 24.73 -9.77 12.46
C CYS A 274 24.46 -9.98 13.96
N GLY A 275 25.39 -10.60 14.71
CA GLY A 275 25.21 -10.89 16.13
C GLY A 275 24.18 -11.99 16.40
N GLY A 276 24.09 -12.99 15.52
CA GLY A 276 23.18 -14.13 15.61
C GLY A 276 22.04 -14.13 14.59
N GLY A 277 22.23 -13.52 13.43
CA GLY A 277 21.23 -13.47 12.34
C GLY A 277 20.32 -12.23 12.37
N PHE A 278 19.36 -12.18 11.45
CA PHE A 278 18.40 -11.08 11.34
C PHE A 278 17.32 -11.17 12.42
N PHE A 279 16.61 -10.07 12.68
CA PHE A 279 15.40 -10.13 13.50
C PHE A 279 14.20 -10.55 12.65
N LYS A 280 13.29 -11.34 13.25
CA LYS A 280 12.05 -11.77 12.57
C LYS A 280 11.23 -10.57 12.08
N ASP A 281 11.03 -9.58 12.96
CA ASP A 281 10.20 -8.39 12.68
C ASP A 281 11.03 -7.23 12.12
N SER A 282 11.95 -7.51 11.19
CA SER A 282 12.84 -6.50 10.62
C SER A 282 12.87 -6.48 9.09
N ILE A 283 13.20 -5.31 8.56
CA ILE A 283 13.48 -5.13 7.13
C ILE A 283 14.99 -5.05 6.91
N ILE A 284 15.47 -5.96 6.08
CA ILE A 284 16.85 -6.08 5.62
C ILE A 284 16.94 -5.44 4.23
N LEU A 285 17.93 -4.59 4.04
CA LEU A 285 18.24 -3.98 2.75
C LEU A 285 19.64 -4.38 2.30
N ALA A 286 19.75 -5.12 1.20
CA ALA A 286 21.01 -5.35 0.51
C ALA A 286 21.21 -4.30 -0.59
N THR A 287 22.21 -3.44 -0.42
CA THR A 287 22.55 -2.40 -1.40
C THR A 287 23.92 -2.65 -2.01
N GLY A 288 24.08 -2.34 -3.29
CA GLY A 288 25.37 -2.45 -3.98
C GLY A 288 25.24 -2.42 -5.50
N ALA A 289 26.37 -2.32 -6.17
CA ALA A 289 26.44 -2.27 -7.64
C ALA A 289 25.90 -3.55 -8.30
N THR A 290 25.70 -3.53 -9.60
CA THR A 290 25.33 -4.74 -10.36
C THR A 290 26.42 -5.83 -10.26
N GLY A 291 26.01 -7.09 -10.18
CA GLY A 291 26.94 -8.25 -10.10
C GLY A 291 27.64 -8.44 -8.75
N THR A 292 27.36 -7.61 -7.74
CA THR A 292 27.92 -7.83 -6.39
C THR A 292 27.34 -9.10 -5.75
N GLY A 293 26.11 -9.51 -6.04
CA GLY A 293 25.52 -10.73 -5.49
C GLY A 293 24.35 -10.50 -4.53
N LYS A 294 23.60 -9.41 -4.71
CA LYS A 294 22.36 -9.15 -3.98
C LYS A 294 21.36 -10.31 -4.15
N THR A 295 21.13 -10.74 -5.38
CA THR A 295 20.24 -11.85 -5.75
C THR A 295 20.71 -13.20 -5.17
N LEU A 296 22.02 -13.39 -5.01
CA LEU A 296 22.57 -14.56 -4.32
C LEU A 296 22.17 -14.56 -2.84
N LEU A 297 22.31 -13.43 -2.14
CA LEU A 297 21.89 -13.32 -0.74
C LEU A 297 20.38 -13.51 -0.58
N VAL A 298 19.58 -12.96 -1.50
CA VAL A 298 18.14 -13.21 -1.56
C VAL A 298 17.85 -14.70 -1.72
N SER A 299 18.54 -15.38 -2.63
CA SER A 299 18.33 -16.80 -2.90
C SER A 299 18.65 -17.66 -1.68
N LYS A 300 19.76 -17.39 -0.98
CA LYS A 300 20.12 -18.07 0.28
C LYS A 300 19.15 -17.77 1.42
N PHE A 301 18.66 -16.54 1.51
CA PHE A 301 17.66 -16.14 2.49
C PHE A 301 16.32 -16.89 2.32
N ILE A 302 15.89 -17.08 1.07
CA ILE A 302 14.67 -17.82 0.71
C ILE A 302 14.85 -19.34 0.90
N GLU A 303 15.98 -19.90 0.45
CA GLU A 303 16.32 -21.32 0.64
C GLU A 303 16.21 -21.70 2.12
N THR A 304 16.79 -20.88 3.00
CA THR A 304 16.82 -21.12 4.45
C THR A 304 15.43 -21.14 5.08
N ALA A 305 14.49 -20.32 4.58
CA ALA A 305 13.11 -20.38 5.01
C ALA A 305 12.51 -21.76 4.70
N CYS A 306 12.70 -22.22 3.46
CA CYS A 306 12.10 -23.47 2.99
C CYS A 306 12.74 -24.69 3.68
N LEU A 307 14.04 -24.66 3.96
CA LEU A 307 14.73 -25.70 4.74
C LEU A 307 14.18 -25.83 6.17
N ASN A 308 13.68 -24.74 6.74
CA ASN A 308 13.01 -24.73 8.04
C ASN A 308 11.49 -25.02 7.94
N HIS A 309 11.00 -25.47 6.77
CA HIS A 309 9.58 -25.67 6.48
C HIS A 309 8.72 -24.40 6.62
N GLU A 310 9.34 -23.22 6.48
CA GLU A 310 8.66 -21.93 6.45
C GLU A 310 8.29 -21.58 5.00
N ARG A 311 7.18 -20.88 4.82
CA ARG A 311 6.76 -20.38 3.51
C ARG A 311 7.48 -19.07 3.17
N ALA A 312 7.90 -18.90 1.93
CA ALA A 312 8.52 -17.68 1.45
C ALA A 312 8.05 -17.24 0.05
N ILE A 313 7.99 -15.93 -0.18
CA ILE A 313 7.69 -15.35 -1.50
C ILE A 313 8.89 -14.56 -1.99
N LEU A 314 9.27 -14.79 -3.25
CA LEU A 314 10.21 -13.96 -4.00
C LEU A 314 9.47 -13.14 -5.05
N PHE A 315 9.46 -11.81 -4.87
CA PHE A 315 8.99 -10.86 -5.88
C PHE A 315 10.19 -10.38 -6.71
N ALA A 316 10.28 -10.87 -7.94
CA ALA A 316 11.35 -10.55 -8.87
C ALA A 316 10.88 -9.60 -9.97
N TYR A 317 11.61 -8.51 -10.14
CA TYR A 317 11.33 -7.42 -11.08
C TYR A 317 12.45 -7.19 -12.12
N GLU A 318 13.53 -7.97 -12.05
CA GLU A 318 14.66 -7.86 -12.98
C GLU A 318 14.88 -9.13 -13.81
N GLU A 319 14.72 -10.31 -13.21
CA GLU A 319 15.03 -11.59 -13.84
C GLU A 319 13.76 -12.44 -14.07
N SER A 320 13.78 -13.23 -15.15
CA SER A 320 12.71 -14.20 -15.42
C SER A 320 12.79 -15.40 -14.48
N ARG A 321 11.66 -16.10 -14.26
CA ARG A 321 11.61 -17.31 -13.43
C ARG A 321 12.62 -18.38 -13.84
N ALA A 322 12.77 -18.61 -15.15
CA ALA A 322 13.74 -19.57 -15.69
C ALA A 322 15.19 -19.14 -15.42
N GLN A 323 15.48 -17.85 -15.56
CA GLN A 323 16.81 -17.32 -15.28
C GLN A 323 17.17 -17.39 -13.80
N LEU A 324 16.23 -17.04 -12.91
CA LEU A 324 16.40 -17.19 -11.46
C LEU A 324 16.65 -18.64 -11.08
N SER A 325 15.87 -19.57 -11.62
CA SER A 325 16.01 -21.00 -11.33
C SER A 325 17.35 -21.55 -11.82
N ARG A 326 17.79 -21.17 -13.03
CA ARG A 326 19.12 -21.55 -13.56
C ARG A 326 20.27 -21.01 -12.70
N ASN A 327 20.19 -19.74 -12.29
CA ASN A 327 21.24 -19.11 -11.49
C ASN A 327 21.28 -19.73 -10.08
N ALA A 328 20.11 -19.96 -9.47
CA ALA A 328 19.96 -20.61 -8.18
C ALA A 328 20.52 -22.04 -8.19
N GLN A 329 20.24 -22.81 -9.24
CA GLN A 329 20.76 -24.17 -9.42
C GLN A 329 22.29 -24.17 -9.50
N SER A 330 22.89 -23.14 -10.12
CA SER A 330 24.35 -22.96 -10.17
C SER A 330 24.97 -22.65 -8.81
N TRP A 331 24.16 -22.27 -7.81
CA TRP A 331 24.56 -22.06 -6.40
C TRP A 331 24.08 -23.19 -5.46
N GLY A 332 23.69 -24.33 -6.05
CA GLY A 332 23.21 -25.51 -5.32
C GLY A 332 21.77 -25.44 -4.83
N ILE A 333 20.98 -24.43 -5.24
CA ILE A 333 19.61 -24.20 -4.79
C ILE A 333 18.62 -24.65 -5.85
N ASP A 334 17.73 -25.58 -5.50
CA ASP A 334 16.69 -26.08 -6.39
C ASP A 334 15.34 -25.38 -6.12
N PHE A 335 15.11 -24.24 -6.77
CA PHE A 335 13.85 -23.50 -6.64
C PHE A 335 12.63 -24.26 -7.13
N GLU A 336 12.76 -25.07 -8.20
CA GLU A 336 11.64 -25.85 -8.72
C GLU A 336 11.13 -26.84 -7.68
N LYS A 337 12.05 -27.54 -7.00
CA LYS A 337 11.70 -28.42 -5.89
C LYS A 337 11.00 -27.68 -4.75
N LEU A 338 11.47 -26.47 -4.38
CA LEU A 338 10.87 -25.69 -3.30
C LEU A 338 9.46 -25.19 -3.65
N GLU A 339 9.20 -24.85 -4.91
CA GLU A 339 7.86 -24.50 -5.39
C GLU A 339 6.94 -25.74 -5.41
N HIS A 340 7.44 -26.91 -5.84
CA HIS A 340 6.68 -28.17 -5.81
C HIS A 340 6.28 -28.61 -4.40
N LEU A 341 7.12 -28.31 -3.40
CA LEU A 341 6.80 -28.55 -1.98
C LEU A 341 5.78 -27.55 -1.41
N GLY A 342 5.39 -26.52 -2.18
CA GLY A 342 4.48 -25.46 -1.72
C GLY A 342 5.07 -24.54 -0.65
N LEU A 343 6.41 -24.51 -0.52
CA LEU A 343 7.14 -23.68 0.44
C LEU A 343 7.60 -22.36 -0.17
N LEU A 344 7.88 -22.35 -1.48
CA LEU A 344 8.27 -21.16 -2.22
C LEU A 344 7.21 -20.76 -3.22
N LYS A 345 6.97 -19.45 -3.37
CA LYS A 345 6.26 -18.85 -4.50
C LYS A 345 7.14 -17.80 -5.16
N ILE A 346 7.40 -17.94 -6.45
CA ILE A 346 8.17 -16.95 -7.24
C ILE A 346 7.20 -16.16 -8.12
N ILE A 347 7.25 -14.84 -8.00
CA ILE A 347 6.43 -13.92 -8.79
C ILE A 347 7.38 -13.04 -9.59
N CYS A 348 7.33 -13.18 -10.92
CA CYS A 348 8.14 -12.42 -11.85
C CYS A 348 7.26 -11.49 -12.66
N THR A 349 7.40 -10.17 -12.48
CA THR A 349 6.66 -9.16 -13.24
C THR A 349 7.57 -7.99 -13.60
N TYR A 350 7.35 -7.35 -14.75
CA TYR A 350 8.09 -6.14 -15.08
C TYR A 350 7.54 -4.95 -14.27
N PRO A 351 8.39 -4.05 -13.74
CA PRO A 351 7.95 -2.84 -13.03
C PRO A 351 6.97 -1.98 -13.84
N GLU A 352 7.13 -1.97 -15.17
CA GLU A 352 6.35 -1.18 -16.11
C GLU A 352 4.95 -1.75 -16.40
N SER A 353 4.67 -2.98 -15.95
CA SER A 353 3.38 -3.64 -16.21
C SER A 353 2.19 -2.95 -15.52
N THR A 354 2.41 -2.34 -14.34
CA THR A 354 1.36 -1.68 -13.54
C THR A 354 1.92 -0.51 -12.71
N GLY A 355 1.03 0.26 -12.07
CA GLY A 355 1.41 1.32 -11.11
C GLY A 355 1.98 0.76 -9.80
N LEU A 356 2.60 1.62 -8.98
CA LEU A 356 3.13 1.21 -7.67
C LEU A 356 2.01 0.81 -6.70
N GLU A 357 0.86 1.47 -6.80
CA GLU A 357 -0.36 1.14 -6.05
C GLU A 357 -0.84 -0.28 -6.36
N ASP A 358 -0.81 -0.69 -7.63
CA ASP A 358 -1.21 -2.02 -8.06
C ASP A 358 -0.17 -3.06 -7.65
N HIS A 359 1.12 -2.75 -7.77
CA HIS A 359 2.18 -3.62 -7.25
C HIS A 359 2.07 -3.82 -5.75
N LEU A 360 1.76 -2.78 -4.97
CA LEU A 360 1.51 -2.90 -3.54
C LEU A 360 0.31 -3.81 -3.26
N GLN A 361 -0.76 -3.68 -4.05
CA GLN A 361 -1.93 -4.54 -3.93
C GLN A 361 -1.64 -6.01 -4.26
N ILE A 362 -0.88 -6.26 -5.33
CA ILE A 362 -0.45 -7.60 -5.72
C ILE A 362 0.37 -8.21 -4.57
N ILE A 363 1.36 -7.48 -4.04
CA ILE A 363 2.17 -7.96 -2.91
C ILE A 363 1.29 -8.32 -1.70
N LYS A 364 0.31 -7.47 -1.35
CA LYS A 364 -0.61 -7.74 -0.25
C LYS A 364 -1.48 -8.98 -0.48
N SER A 365 -2.10 -9.09 -1.66
CA SER A 365 -2.94 -10.24 -2.00
C SER A 365 -2.15 -11.54 -1.90
N GLU A 366 -0.93 -11.53 -2.45
CA GLU A 366 -0.05 -12.68 -2.49
C GLU A 366 0.43 -13.10 -1.10
N ILE A 367 0.71 -12.14 -0.23
CA ILE A 367 1.01 -12.38 1.19
C ILE A 367 -0.20 -12.98 1.91
N SER A 368 -1.40 -12.43 1.70
CA SER A 368 -2.63 -12.91 2.36
C SER A 368 -2.96 -14.35 1.96
N ASP A 369 -2.81 -14.69 0.67
CA ASP A 369 -3.16 -16.00 0.13
C ASP A 369 -2.14 -17.07 0.51
N PHE A 370 -0.84 -16.74 0.43
CA PHE A 370 0.23 -17.70 0.66
C PHE A 370 0.67 -17.82 2.13
N LYS A 371 0.49 -16.74 2.91
CA LYS A 371 0.91 -16.59 4.32
C LYS A 371 2.39 -16.92 4.55
N PRO A 372 3.31 -16.17 3.92
CA PRO A 372 4.75 -16.40 4.08
C PRO A 372 5.26 -15.95 5.45
N SER A 373 6.32 -16.60 5.92
CA SER A 373 7.12 -16.14 7.05
C SER A 373 8.26 -15.21 6.60
N ARG A 374 8.68 -15.31 5.33
CA ARG A 374 9.70 -14.45 4.73
C ARG A 374 9.28 -13.94 3.36
N ILE A 375 9.63 -12.69 3.05
CA ILE A 375 9.48 -12.12 1.71
C ILE A 375 10.79 -11.54 1.24
N ALA A 376 11.04 -11.65 -0.07
CA ALA A 376 12.13 -10.93 -0.71
C ALA A 376 11.63 -10.14 -1.93
N ILE A 377 12.16 -8.92 -2.11
CA ILE A 377 11.88 -8.06 -3.27
C ILE A 377 13.18 -7.76 -4.01
N ASP A 378 13.30 -8.28 -5.23
CA ASP A 378 14.47 -8.13 -6.09
C ASP A 378 14.10 -7.53 -7.46
N SER A 379 14.18 -6.21 -7.69
CA SER A 379 14.77 -5.17 -6.86
C SER A 379 13.86 -3.96 -6.66
N LEU A 380 13.99 -3.28 -5.51
CA LEU A 380 13.32 -2.01 -5.27
C LEU A 380 13.81 -0.92 -6.25
N SER A 381 15.07 -1.00 -6.69
CA SER A 381 15.61 -0.08 -7.70
C SER A 381 14.93 -0.22 -9.06
N ALA A 382 14.47 -1.41 -9.43
CA ALA A 382 13.68 -1.61 -10.65
C ALA A 382 12.31 -0.91 -10.55
N MET A 383 11.71 -0.94 -9.36
CA MET A 383 10.43 -0.28 -9.07
C MET A 383 10.51 1.24 -9.02
N ALA A 384 11.70 1.80 -8.76
CA ALA A 384 11.93 3.25 -8.79
C ALA A 384 11.98 3.84 -10.21
N ARG A 385 12.03 3.02 -11.27
CA ARG A 385 12.22 3.49 -12.66
C ARG A 385 11.01 4.29 -13.13
N GLY A 386 11.26 5.54 -13.52
CA GLY A 386 10.23 6.42 -14.10
C GLY A 386 9.17 6.91 -13.10
N VAL A 387 9.37 6.68 -11.80
CA VAL A 387 8.44 7.09 -10.75
C VAL A 387 9.06 8.19 -9.88
N SER A 388 8.23 9.10 -9.37
CA SER A 388 8.71 10.15 -8.45
C SER A 388 9.24 9.55 -7.15
N ASN A 389 10.28 10.17 -6.57
CA ASN A 389 10.86 9.73 -5.30
C ASN A 389 9.84 9.69 -4.16
N ASN A 390 8.84 10.57 -4.16
CA ASN A 390 7.79 10.61 -3.14
C ASN A 390 6.85 9.40 -3.26
N ALA A 391 6.37 9.10 -4.47
CA ALA A 391 5.52 7.93 -4.71
C ALA A 391 6.26 6.61 -4.42
N PHE A 392 7.54 6.54 -4.81
CA PHE A 392 8.37 5.39 -4.52
C PHE A 392 8.60 5.20 -3.01
N ARG A 393 8.89 6.27 -2.25
CA ARG A 393 8.99 6.18 -0.78
C ARG A 393 7.69 5.75 -0.14
N GLN A 394 6.55 6.27 -0.61
CA GLN A 394 5.22 5.85 -0.14
C GLN A 394 5.01 4.34 -0.37
N PHE A 395 5.36 3.82 -1.54
CA PHE A 395 5.33 2.39 -1.83
C PHE A 395 6.21 1.58 -0.86
N VAL A 396 7.46 1.98 -0.66
CA VAL A 396 8.37 1.28 0.27
C VAL A 396 7.83 1.28 1.70
N ILE A 397 7.26 2.40 2.15
CA ILE A 397 6.60 2.49 3.47
C ILE A 397 5.42 1.51 3.53
N GLY A 398 4.58 1.46 2.50
CA GLY A 398 3.43 0.55 2.44
C GLY A 398 3.82 -0.91 2.55
N VAL A 399 4.79 -1.35 1.74
CA VAL A 399 5.30 -2.73 1.79
C VAL A 399 5.94 -3.04 3.14
N THR A 400 6.80 -2.14 3.63
CA THR A 400 7.51 -2.32 4.91
C THR A 400 6.54 -2.40 6.09
N ALA A 401 5.59 -1.47 6.17
CA ALA A 401 4.64 -1.41 7.26
C ALA A 401 3.71 -2.62 7.26
N TYR A 402 3.29 -3.08 6.08
CA TYR A 402 2.47 -4.28 5.94
C TYR A 402 3.24 -5.55 6.34
N ALA A 403 4.46 -5.74 5.84
CA ALA A 403 5.30 -6.88 6.22
C ALA A 403 5.56 -6.94 7.73
N LYS A 404 5.85 -5.80 8.37
CA LYS A 404 6.03 -5.71 9.82
C LYS A 404 4.75 -6.00 10.61
N GLN A 405 3.59 -5.55 10.11
CA GLN A 405 2.31 -5.81 10.77
C GLN A 405 1.96 -7.31 10.76
N GLU A 406 2.29 -8.01 9.67
CA GLU A 406 2.07 -9.44 9.51
C GLU A 406 3.18 -10.31 10.12
N GLU A 407 4.13 -9.73 10.85
CA GLU A 407 5.28 -10.42 11.48
C GLU A 407 6.15 -11.19 10.46
N ILE A 408 6.33 -10.62 9.26
CA ILE A 408 7.07 -11.20 8.13
C ILE A 408 8.46 -10.57 8.06
N THR A 409 9.50 -11.41 7.94
CA THR A 409 10.87 -10.93 7.69
C THR A 409 11.03 -10.51 6.23
N GLY A 410 11.35 -9.23 5.99
CA GLY A 410 11.48 -8.68 4.63
C GLY A 410 12.92 -8.46 4.21
N PHE A 411 13.32 -8.99 3.05
CA PHE A 411 14.64 -8.77 2.44
C PHE A 411 14.50 -8.02 1.12
N PHE A 412 14.96 -6.78 1.06
CA PHE A 412 14.86 -5.94 -0.12
C PHE A 412 16.22 -5.72 -0.75
N THR A 413 16.29 -5.70 -2.08
CA THR A 413 17.52 -5.34 -2.80
C THR A 413 17.41 -3.96 -3.41
N ASN A 414 18.54 -3.26 -3.46
CA ASN A 414 18.68 -1.98 -4.15
C ASN A 414 20.00 -1.97 -4.93
N THR A 415 19.92 -1.75 -6.23
CA THR A 415 21.10 -1.57 -7.09
C THR A 415 21.51 -0.10 -7.10
N SER A 416 22.75 0.19 -6.73
CA SER A 416 23.32 1.53 -6.86
C SER A 416 23.64 1.84 -8.33
N ALA A 417 23.39 3.08 -8.77
CA ALA A 417 23.71 3.49 -10.13
C ALA A 417 25.24 3.56 -10.39
N GLN A 418 26.02 3.84 -9.34
CA GLN A 418 27.47 3.89 -9.39
C GLN A 418 28.08 2.57 -8.90
N PHE A 419 29.12 2.12 -9.61
CA PHE A 419 29.79 0.83 -9.38
C PHE A 419 30.88 0.89 -8.30
N MET A 420 31.59 2.02 -8.19
CA MET A 420 32.65 2.29 -7.21
C MET A 420 32.50 3.71 -6.65
N GLY A 421 32.83 3.91 -5.37
CA GLY A 421 32.83 5.24 -4.74
C GLY A 421 31.44 5.82 -4.47
N SER A 422 30.45 5.00 -4.14
CA SER A 422 29.09 5.47 -3.83
C SER A 422 29.08 6.39 -2.60
N ASN A 423 28.76 7.67 -2.79
CA ASN A 423 28.63 8.64 -1.70
C ASN A 423 27.32 8.50 -0.89
N SER A 424 26.40 7.64 -1.35
CA SER A 424 25.10 7.41 -0.70
C SER A 424 24.78 5.90 -0.66
N ILE A 425 24.09 5.46 0.40
CA ILE A 425 23.66 4.06 0.58
C ILE A 425 22.56 3.68 -0.43
N THR A 426 21.65 4.64 -0.68
CA THR A 426 20.54 4.54 -1.63
C THR A 426 20.26 5.93 -2.18
N ASP A 427 20.18 6.07 -3.51
CA ASP A 427 19.89 7.37 -4.15
C ASP A 427 18.50 7.91 -3.79
N SER A 428 17.57 7.02 -3.40
CA SER A 428 16.20 7.32 -2.99
C SER A 428 16.04 7.59 -1.47
N HIS A 429 17.13 7.50 -0.69
CA HIS A 429 17.15 7.62 0.78
C HIS A 429 16.22 6.63 1.53
N ILE A 430 16.15 5.37 1.10
CA ILE A 430 15.37 4.32 1.78
C ILE A 430 16.02 3.85 3.09
N SER A 431 17.31 4.10 3.28
CA SER A 431 18.08 3.66 4.46
C SER A 431 17.52 4.09 5.83
N THR A 432 16.67 5.12 5.87
CA THR A 432 16.01 5.59 7.10
C THR A 432 14.84 4.69 7.52
N ILE A 433 14.20 4.05 6.55
CA ILE A 433 13.02 3.18 6.72
C ILE A 433 13.44 1.78 7.16
N THR A 434 14.62 1.33 6.75
CA THR A 434 15.12 -0.04 6.97
C THR A 434 15.83 -0.19 8.31
N ASP A 435 15.76 -1.39 8.88
CA ASP A 435 16.32 -1.70 10.20
C ASP A 435 17.74 -2.24 10.11
N THR A 436 17.97 -3.12 9.13
CA THR A 436 19.26 -3.74 8.82
C THR A 436 19.71 -3.37 7.41
N ILE A 437 20.97 -2.97 7.25
CA ILE A 437 21.56 -2.61 5.97
C ILE A 437 22.81 -3.46 5.75
N ILE A 438 22.83 -4.20 4.64
CA ILE A 438 23.96 -4.94 4.13
C ILE A 438 24.48 -4.20 2.91
N MET A 439 25.74 -3.79 2.95
CA MET A 439 26.42 -3.11 1.85
C MET A 439 27.34 -4.08 1.12
N LEU A 440 27.20 -4.13 -0.20
CA LEU A 440 28.04 -4.91 -1.10
C LEU A 440 28.78 -3.97 -2.05
N HIS A 441 30.10 -4.08 -2.08
CA HIS A 441 30.96 -3.24 -2.90
C HIS A 441 31.94 -4.06 -3.71
N TYR A 442 32.42 -3.45 -4.79
CA TYR A 442 33.62 -3.89 -5.44
C TYR A 442 34.84 -3.18 -4.85
N VAL A 443 35.94 -3.93 -4.79
CA VAL A 443 37.24 -3.44 -4.35
C VAL A 443 38.27 -3.92 -5.37
N GLU A 444 38.96 -2.97 -6.00
CA GLU A 444 40.03 -3.25 -6.95
C GLU A 444 41.31 -3.58 -6.19
N ILE A 445 41.77 -4.83 -6.30
CA ILE A 445 43.00 -5.28 -5.63
C ILE A 445 43.89 -5.93 -6.67
N ARG A 446 45.09 -5.34 -6.87
CA ARG A 446 46.10 -5.88 -7.80
C ARG A 446 45.56 -6.09 -9.23
N GLY A 447 44.66 -5.23 -9.68
CA GLY A 447 44.02 -5.33 -11.00
C GLY A 447 42.87 -6.34 -11.09
N GLU A 448 42.45 -6.92 -9.96
CA GLU A 448 41.30 -7.83 -9.89
C GLU A 448 40.13 -7.18 -9.16
N MET A 449 38.92 -7.41 -9.68
CA MET A 449 37.69 -6.94 -9.06
C MET A 449 37.25 -7.91 -7.97
N SER A 450 37.66 -7.62 -6.73
CA SER A 450 37.23 -8.34 -5.54
C SER A 450 35.89 -7.80 -5.04
N ARG A 451 35.17 -8.58 -4.22
CA ARG A 451 33.90 -8.16 -3.62
C ARG A 451 34.04 -8.03 -2.11
N ALA A 452 33.33 -7.07 -1.54
CA ALA A 452 33.34 -6.76 -0.13
C ALA A 452 31.92 -6.66 0.43
N ILE A 453 31.69 -7.28 1.59
CA ILE A 453 30.43 -7.24 2.32
C ILE A 453 30.63 -6.56 3.67
N ASN A 454 29.67 -5.73 4.05
CA ASN A 454 29.65 -5.05 5.33
C ASN A 454 28.22 -4.97 5.87
N VAL A 455 28.05 -5.27 7.16
CA VAL A 455 26.81 -4.94 7.87
C VAL A 455 26.94 -3.48 8.30
N PHE A 456 26.31 -2.58 7.55
CA PHE A 456 26.46 -1.14 7.76
C PHE A 456 25.70 -0.66 8.99
N LYS A 457 24.52 -1.23 9.20
CA LYS A 457 23.62 -0.87 10.29
C LYS A 457 22.77 -2.07 10.67
N MET A 458 22.56 -2.26 11.97
CA MET A 458 21.47 -3.04 12.53
C MET A 458 20.87 -2.31 13.73
N ARG A 459 19.55 -2.12 13.74
CA ARG A 459 18.84 -1.66 14.94
C ARG A 459 18.63 -2.84 15.88
N GLY A 460 18.92 -2.65 17.17
CA GLY A 460 18.67 -3.66 18.21
C GLY A 460 19.70 -4.77 18.32
N SER A 461 20.75 -4.78 17.50
CA SER A 461 21.82 -5.78 17.56
C SER A 461 23.20 -5.14 17.54
N TRP A 462 24.15 -5.76 18.23
CA TRP A 462 25.55 -5.65 17.84
C TRP A 462 25.72 -6.21 16.42
N HIS A 463 26.60 -5.60 15.64
CA HIS A 463 26.99 -6.11 14.34
C HIS A 463 28.46 -5.82 14.07
N ASP A 464 29.08 -6.67 13.27
CA ASP A 464 30.46 -6.52 12.84
C ASP A 464 30.63 -5.20 12.07
N LYS A 465 31.75 -4.53 12.34
CA LYS A 465 32.14 -3.27 11.72
C LYS A 465 33.17 -3.47 10.60
N GLY A 466 33.73 -4.68 10.48
CA GLY A 466 34.67 -5.02 9.43
C GLY A 466 34.05 -4.95 8.03
N ILE A 467 34.86 -4.51 7.06
CA ILE A 467 34.57 -4.66 5.63
C ILE A 467 35.28 -5.93 5.18
N ARG A 468 34.53 -7.02 5.02
CA ARG A 468 35.08 -8.36 4.75
C ARG A 468 35.05 -8.66 3.27
N GLU A 469 36.11 -9.29 2.76
CA GLU A 469 36.10 -9.85 1.42
C GLU A 469 35.12 -11.03 1.34
N TYR A 470 34.48 -11.25 0.19
CA TYR A 470 33.78 -12.51 -0.05
C TYR A 470 33.94 -12.97 -1.50
N ILE A 471 33.89 -14.29 -1.67
CA ILE A 471 33.93 -14.96 -2.97
C ILE A 471 32.58 -15.64 -3.22
N ILE A 472 32.18 -15.72 -4.48
CA ILE A 472 31.01 -16.47 -4.91
C ILE A 472 31.52 -17.72 -5.63
N ASN A 473 31.17 -18.89 -5.09
CA ASN A 473 31.49 -20.20 -5.65
C ASN A 473 30.19 -21.01 -5.86
N ALA A 474 30.32 -22.28 -6.26
CA ALA A 474 29.16 -23.14 -6.54
C ALA A 474 28.30 -23.43 -5.29
N ASP A 475 28.88 -23.31 -4.09
CA ASP A 475 28.19 -23.51 -2.81
C ASP A 475 27.54 -22.21 -2.27
N GLY A 476 27.83 -21.07 -2.91
CA GLY A 476 27.26 -19.77 -2.60
C GLY A 476 28.30 -18.73 -2.15
N PRO A 477 27.96 -17.83 -1.21
CA PRO A 477 28.89 -16.79 -0.75
C PRO A 477 29.78 -17.30 0.38
N GLU A 478 31.10 -17.18 0.21
CA GLU A 478 32.12 -17.45 1.23
C GLU A 478 32.72 -16.12 1.72
N ILE A 479 32.38 -15.72 2.95
CA ILE A 479 32.89 -14.48 3.58
C ILE A 479 34.22 -14.77 4.28
N LYS A 480 35.23 -13.97 3.97
CA LYS A 480 36.62 -14.07 4.44
C LYS A 480 36.97 -12.97 5.44
N ASP A 481 38.26 -12.70 5.59
CA ASP A 481 38.80 -11.65 6.45
C ASP A 481 38.59 -10.24 5.86
N SER A 482 38.78 -9.24 6.72
CA SER A 482 38.75 -7.84 6.32
C SER A 482 40.06 -7.34 5.74
N PHE A 483 39.97 -6.28 4.93
CA PHE A 483 41.11 -5.62 4.29
C PHE A 483 41.93 -4.75 5.27
N HIS A 484 42.46 -5.33 6.35
CA HIS A 484 43.15 -4.59 7.42
C HIS A 484 44.36 -3.77 6.94
N ASN A 485 45.02 -4.21 5.87
CA ASN A 485 46.24 -3.60 5.34
C ASN A 485 45.98 -2.58 4.23
N TYR A 486 44.74 -2.08 4.12
CA TYR A 486 44.29 -1.20 3.06
C TYR A 486 43.55 0.01 3.60
N GLU A 487 43.85 1.18 3.04
CA GLU A 487 43.10 2.42 3.26
C GLU A 487 42.19 2.72 2.07
N ARG A 488 41.14 3.52 2.30
CA ARG A 488 40.18 3.96 1.27
C ARG A 488 39.40 2.83 0.61
N ILE A 489 39.10 1.75 1.32
CA ILE A 489 38.30 0.63 0.78
C ILE A 489 36.94 1.10 0.22
N ILE A 490 36.29 2.06 0.88
CA ILE A 490 34.99 2.62 0.45
C ILE A 490 35.08 3.33 -0.92
N SER A 491 36.25 3.85 -1.33
CA SER A 491 36.40 4.46 -2.65
C SER A 491 36.33 3.43 -3.79
N GLY A 492 36.49 2.14 -3.47
CA GLY A 492 36.61 1.04 -4.43
C GLY A 492 38.05 0.80 -4.91
N SER A 493 38.93 1.81 -4.86
CA SER A 493 40.35 1.66 -5.23
C SER A 493 41.23 1.93 -4.00
N PRO A 494 41.47 0.91 -3.17
CA PRO A 494 42.22 1.06 -1.93
C PRO A 494 43.72 1.20 -2.16
N ASN A 495 44.40 1.87 -1.22
CA ASN A 495 45.85 1.93 -1.16
C ASN A 495 46.36 0.95 -0.12
N ARG A 496 47.31 0.08 -0.50
CA ARG A 496 47.97 -0.82 0.46
C ARG A 496 48.84 0.02 1.39
N VAL A 497 48.59 -0.07 2.69
CA VAL A 497 49.45 0.51 3.70
C VAL A 497 50.50 -0.53 4.05
N GLY A 498 51.77 -0.14 4.00
CA GLY A 498 52.86 -0.99 4.46
C GLY A 498 52.71 -1.24 5.95
N VAL A 499 52.41 -2.47 6.35
CA VAL A 499 52.50 -2.87 7.75
C VAL A 499 53.98 -2.84 8.11
N ASN A 500 54.34 -2.04 9.10
CA ASN A 500 55.70 -2.06 9.63
C ASN A 500 55.83 -3.35 10.44
N GLU A 501 56.25 -4.45 9.80
CA GLU A 501 56.31 -5.81 10.38
C GLU A 501 57.02 -5.84 11.75
N LYS A 502 57.99 -4.93 11.97
CA LYS A 502 58.63 -4.73 13.28
C LYS A 502 57.66 -4.33 14.38
N ALA A 503 56.70 -3.44 14.12
CA ALA A 503 55.74 -2.96 15.12
C ALA A 503 54.70 -4.03 15.49
N GLU A 504 54.33 -4.87 14.53
CA GLU A 504 53.38 -5.97 14.73
C GLU A 504 54.02 -7.12 15.52
N LEU A 505 55.26 -7.50 15.15
CA LEU A 505 56.10 -8.40 15.96
C LEU A 505 56.30 -7.87 17.39
N SER A 506 56.55 -6.56 17.55
CA SER A 506 56.71 -5.95 18.88
C SER A 506 55.42 -6.04 19.71
N ARG A 507 54.24 -5.84 19.10
CA ARG A 507 52.93 -5.98 19.76
C ARG A 507 52.64 -7.41 20.19
N ILE A 508 52.93 -8.38 19.33
CA ILE A 508 52.74 -9.81 19.65
C ILE A 508 53.67 -10.22 20.81
N VAL A 509 54.93 -9.78 20.77
CA VAL A 509 55.90 -10.03 21.86
C VAL A 509 55.46 -9.37 23.17
N GLN A 510 54.93 -8.14 23.15
CA GLN A 510 54.36 -7.49 24.33
C GLN A 510 53.14 -8.23 24.89
N SER A 511 52.22 -8.69 24.03
CA SER A 511 51.04 -9.44 24.47
C SER A 511 51.39 -10.80 25.12
N PHE A 512 52.50 -11.41 24.70
CA PHE A 512 53.04 -12.60 25.36
C PHE A 512 53.71 -12.28 26.70
N GLN A 513 54.42 -11.15 26.80
CA GLN A 513 55.04 -10.71 28.06
C GLN A 513 54.00 -10.34 29.12
N ASP A 514 52.90 -9.68 28.74
CA ASP A 514 51.82 -9.32 29.67
C ASP A 514 51.09 -10.56 30.22
N ASN A 515 50.89 -11.60 29.40
CA ASN A 515 50.30 -12.87 29.84
C ASN A 515 51.23 -13.72 30.73
N THR A 516 52.56 -13.57 30.62
CA THR A 516 53.51 -14.21 31.56
C THR A 516 53.70 -13.44 32.86
N SER A 517 53.22 -12.19 32.94
CA SER A 517 53.36 -11.34 34.13
C SER A 517 52.21 -11.46 35.12
N SER A 518 51.14 -12.19 34.76
CA SER A 518 49.96 -12.42 35.60
C SER A 518 50.00 -13.73 36.41
N ASP A 519 51.05 -14.54 36.28
CA ASP A 519 51.22 -15.84 36.95
C ASP A 519 52.41 -15.87 37.94
N VAL A 520 52.71 -14.75 38.61
CA VAL A 520 53.67 -14.69 39.74
C VAL A 520 53.06 -14.03 40.97
#